data_AF-A0A354DGL0-F1
#
_entry.id   AF-A0A354DGL0-F1
#
_cell.length_a   1.000
_cell.length_b   1.000
_cell.length_c   1.000
_cell.angle_alpha   90.00
_cell.angle_beta   90.00
_cell.angle_gamma   90.00
#
_symmetry.space_group_name_H-M   'P 1'
#
loop_
_entity.id
_entity.type
_entity.pdbx_description
1 polymer ?
#
loop_
_entity_poly.entity_id
_entity_poly.type
_entity_poly.pdbx_seq_one_letter_code
_entity_poly.pdbx_strand_id
1 'polypeptide(L)'
;MKIGLRVKKILAIALLVGIMIPSVAMASSYNLTYSFKYHLIGPERYFDGQNIKAYLNSNAELTHATSDVFQVTLYRSVVGIDNRIGSGYAWRKGASTINWSNVGSGTYYLDFLKADDGIYVTNADDTSKMSNY
;
A
#
# COMPACT_ATOMS: atom_id res chain seq x y z
N MET A 1 -6.95 60.68 -6.97
CA MET A 1 -7.49 59.37 -6.56
C MET A 1 -6.34 58.53 -6.00
N LYS A 2 -6.13 58.55 -4.67
CA LYS A 2 -5.04 57.82 -4.01
C LYS A 2 -5.51 56.40 -3.71
N ILE A 3 -5.03 55.44 -4.50
CA ILE A 3 -5.24 54.01 -4.27
C ILE A 3 -4.63 53.67 -2.91
N GLY A 4 -5.51 53.27 -1.98
CA GLY A 4 -5.17 53.01 -0.59
C GLY A 4 -4.09 51.93 -0.46
N LEU A 5 -3.01 52.29 0.25
CA LEU A 5 -1.84 51.46 0.55
C LEU A 5 -2.17 50.13 1.27
N ARG A 6 -3.43 49.91 1.69
CA ARG A 6 -3.89 48.70 2.37
C ARG A 6 -4.16 47.51 1.43
N VAL A 7 -4.34 47.74 0.13
CA VAL A 7 -4.63 46.67 -0.83
C VAL A 7 -3.37 45.87 -1.23
N LYS A 8 -2.17 46.45 -1.08
CA LYS A 8 -0.90 45.80 -1.48
C LYS A 8 -0.42 44.70 -0.53
N LYS A 9 -0.89 44.68 0.73
CA LYS A 9 -0.45 43.67 1.73
C LYS A 9 -1.27 42.38 1.72
N ILE A 10 -2.45 42.38 1.10
CA ILE A 10 -3.33 41.19 1.08
C ILE A 10 -2.95 40.22 -0.05
N LEU A 11 -2.29 40.69 -1.12
CA LEU A 11 -1.83 39.81 -2.21
C LEU A 11 -0.58 38.99 -1.87
N ALA A 12 0.21 39.38 -0.86
CA ALA A 12 1.45 38.67 -0.52
C ALA A 12 1.24 37.40 0.33
N ILE A 13 0.05 37.23 0.93
CA ILE A 13 -0.25 36.06 1.79
C ILE A 13 -0.90 34.92 0.98
N ALA A 14 -1.48 35.21 -0.19
CA ALA A 14 -2.07 34.19 -1.06
C ALA A 14 -1.03 33.36 -1.86
N LEU A 15 0.25 33.76 -1.89
CA LEU A 15 1.26 33.13 -2.74
C LEU A 15 2.08 32.01 -2.04
N LEU A 16 2.02 31.90 -0.70
CA LEU A 16 2.81 30.93 0.06
C LEU A 16 2.07 29.63 0.45
N VAL A 17 0.77 29.53 0.14
CA VAL A 17 0.01 28.27 0.23
C VAL A 17 0.13 27.44 -1.06
N GLY A 18 0.88 27.96 -2.03
CA GLY A 18 1.19 27.28 -3.27
C GLY A 18 2.21 26.16 -3.10
N ILE A 19 1.69 24.93 -3.09
CA ILE A 19 2.33 23.76 -3.72
C ILE A 19 3.54 23.18 -2.95
N MET A 20 3.33 22.78 -1.70
CA MET A 20 3.87 21.49 -1.25
C MET A 20 2.79 20.43 -1.46
N ILE A 21 2.37 20.22 -2.71
CA ILE A 21 1.74 18.94 -3.04
C ILE A 21 2.93 18.00 -3.12
N PRO A 22 3.08 17.00 -2.24
CA PRO A 22 4.08 15.97 -2.46
C PRO A 22 3.84 15.44 -3.88
N SER A 23 4.83 15.62 -4.76
CA SER A 23 4.85 15.03 -6.08
C SER A 23 4.97 13.52 -5.91
N VAL A 24 3.86 12.89 -5.52
CA VAL A 24 3.73 11.44 -5.56
C VAL A 24 3.85 11.05 -7.01
N ALA A 25 4.98 10.44 -7.37
CA ALA A 25 5.10 9.76 -8.64
C ALA A 25 3.94 8.75 -8.73
N MET A 26 3.00 9.01 -9.64
CA MET A 26 1.84 8.17 -9.91
C MET A 26 2.36 6.87 -10.51
N ALA A 27 2.63 5.86 -9.67
CA ALA A 27 3.04 4.56 -10.16
C ALA A 27 1.81 3.66 -10.21
N SER A 28 1.47 3.17 -11.40
CA SER A 28 0.40 2.18 -11.57
C SER A 28 0.76 0.82 -10.97
N SER A 29 2.01 0.62 -10.55
CA SER A 29 2.53 -0.61 -9.98
C SER A 29 3.75 -0.34 -9.08
N TYR A 30 3.85 -1.11 -8.00
CA TYR A 30 4.97 -1.15 -7.08
C TYR A 30 5.40 -2.59 -6.86
N ASN A 31 6.71 -2.85 -6.93
CA ASN A 31 7.25 -4.14 -6.55
C ASN A 31 7.11 -4.34 -5.04
N LEU A 32 6.87 -5.58 -4.64
CA LEU A 32 6.76 -5.99 -3.25
C LEU A 32 7.93 -6.90 -2.91
N THR A 33 8.75 -6.46 -1.95
CA THR A 33 9.77 -7.29 -1.31
C THR A 33 9.34 -7.53 0.13
N TYR A 34 9.28 -8.78 0.55
CA TYR A 34 8.86 -9.15 1.91
C TYR A 34 9.59 -10.39 2.41
N SER A 35 9.79 -10.43 3.73
CA SER A 35 10.26 -11.57 4.50
C SER A 35 9.68 -11.46 5.90
N PHE A 36 8.90 -12.44 6.35
CA PHE A 36 8.23 -12.36 7.64
C PHE A 36 7.97 -13.72 8.28
N LYS A 37 7.99 -13.75 9.61
CA LYS A 37 7.79 -14.96 10.43
C LYS A 37 6.40 -15.07 11.04
N TYR A 38 5.68 -13.97 11.23
CA TYR A 38 4.34 -13.97 11.82
C TYR A 38 3.49 -12.84 11.23
N HIS A 39 3.98 -11.62 11.37
CA HIS A 39 3.29 -10.41 10.97
C HIS A 39 4.26 -9.46 10.24
N LEU A 40 3.79 -8.80 9.19
CA LEU A 40 4.51 -7.74 8.49
C LEU A 40 3.53 -6.70 7.99
N ILE A 41 3.78 -5.44 8.36
CA ILE A 41 3.12 -4.28 7.75
C ILE A 41 4.02 -3.80 6.63
N GLY A 42 3.50 -3.88 5.40
CA GLY A 42 4.17 -3.38 4.21
C GLY A 42 4.19 -1.85 4.17
N PRO A 43 5.00 -1.27 3.27
CA PRO A 43 5.11 0.17 3.17
C PRO A 43 3.90 0.79 2.47
N GLU A 44 3.59 2.03 2.83
CA GLU A 44 2.54 2.82 2.19
C GLU A 44 2.88 3.19 0.74
N ARG A 45 1.89 3.12 -0.14
CA ARG A 45 1.98 3.38 -1.57
C ARG A 45 0.74 4.10 -2.07
N TYR A 46 0.91 5.12 -2.91
CA TYR A 46 -0.20 5.87 -3.47
C TYR A 46 -0.68 5.22 -4.79
N PHE A 47 -1.99 5.06 -4.93
CA PHE A 47 -2.64 4.59 -6.15
C PHE A 47 -3.69 5.61 -6.60
N ASP A 48 -3.74 5.87 -7.90
CA ASP A 48 -4.70 6.77 -8.56
C ASP A 48 -5.87 6.02 -9.23
N GLY A 49 -5.86 4.69 -9.22
CA GLY A 49 -6.87 3.83 -9.86
C GLY A 49 -8.09 3.54 -8.99
N GLN A 50 -9.09 2.91 -9.62
CA GLN A 50 -10.32 2.46 -8.94
C GLN A 50 -10.18 1.07 -8.32
N ASN A 51 -9.24 0.25 -8.80
CA ASN A 51 -9.04 -1.11 -8.33
C ASN A 51 -7.56 -1.37 -8.06
N ILE A 52 -7.27 -2.22 -7.09
CA ILE A 52 -5.92 -2.62 -6.70
C ILE A 52 -5.83 -4.14 -6.71
N LYS A 53 -4.76 -4.68 -7.29
CA LYS A 53 -4.40 -6.10 -7.20
C LYS A 53 -3.04 -6.27 -6.55
N ALA A 54 -2.89 -7.35 -5.79
CA ALA A 54 -1.61 -7.86 -5.33
C ALA A 54 -1.35 -9.21 -6.00
N TYR A 55 -0.27 -9.28 -6.78
CA TYR A 55 0.33 -10.54 -7.21
C TYR A 55 1.48 -10.87 -6.26
N LEU A 56 1.43 -12.05 -5.67
CA LEU A 56 2.40 -12.52 -4.67
C LEU A 56 2.98 -13.83 -5.16
N ASN A 57 4.31 -13.91 -5.24
CA ASN A 57 5.04 -15.14 -5.48
C ASN A 57 5.94 -15.42 -4.27
N SER A 58 5.50 -16.35 -3.44
CA SER A 58 6.10 -16.61 -2.14
C SER A 58 6.94 -17.88 -2.15
N ASN A 59 7.89 -17.95 -1.22
CA ASN A 59 8.63 -19.16 -0.91
C ASN A 59 8.67 -19.36 0.61
N ALA A 60 8.49 -20.60 1.03
CA ALA A 60 8.56 -21.03 2.43
C ALA A 60 8.84 -22.52 2.50
N GLU A 61 9.45 -22.96 3.62
CA GLU A 61 9.60 -24.37 3.96
C GLU A 61 8.32 -24.86 4.63
N LEU A 62 7.57 -25.77 3.99
CA LEU A 62 6.22 -26.16 4.44
C LEU A 62 6.18 -27.40 5.33
N THR A 63 7.30 -28.10 5.52
CA THR A 63 7.38 -29.41 6.19
C THR A 63 6.77 -29.43 7.60
N HIS A 64 6.72 -28.28 8.29
CA HIS A 64 6.09 -28.13 9.62
C HIS A 64 5.14 -26.93 9.69
N ALA A 65 4.63 -26.46 8.55
CA ALA A 65 3.71 -25.33 8.52
C ALA A 65 2.37 -25.71 9.14
N THR A 66 1.83 -24.83 9.97
CA THR A 66 0.48 -24.98 10.53
C THR A 66 -0.64 -24.75 9.50
N SER A 67 -0.30 -24.10 8.38
CA SER A 67 -1.18 -23.83 7.25
C SER A 67 -0.34 -23.51 6.02
N ASP A 68 -0.83 -23.83 4.83
CA ASP A 68 -0.15 -23.51 3.56
C ASP A 68 -0.36 -22.07 3.11
N VAL A 69 -1.21 -21.31 3.81
CA VAL A 69 -1.57 -19.94 3.44
C VAL A 69 -1.24 -18.93 4.53
N PHE A 70 -1.20 -17.67 4.13
CA PHE A 70 -1.19 -16.50 5.02
C PHE A 70 -2.26 -15.51 4.55
N GLN A 71 -2.79 -14.73 5.49
CA GLN A 71 -3.76 -13.68 5.20
C GLN A 71 -3.04 -12.43 4.72
N VAL A 72 -3.65 -11.75 3.75
CA VAL A 72 -3.22 -10.45 3.25
C VAL A 72 -4.39 -9.50 3.33
N THR A 73 -4.24 -8.42 4.08
CA THR A 73 -5.27 -7.39 4.25
C THR A 73 -4.81 -6.09 3.61
N LEU A 74 -5.67 -5.49 2.80
CA LEU A 74 -5.46 -4.16 2.24
C LEU A 74 -6.05 -3.12 3.18
N TYR A 75 -5.23 -2.17 3.60
CA TYR A 75 -5.65 -0.99 4.33
C TYR A 75 -5.44 0.26 3.48
N ARG A 76 -6.39 1.20 3.59
CA ARG A 76 -6.21 2.57 3.13
C ARG A 76 -5.77 3.42 4.31
N SER A 77 -4.60 4.04 4.17
CA SER A 77 -4.06 5.01 5.13
C SER A 77 -4.74 6.36 4.92
N VAL A 78 -5.38 6.86 5.96
CA VAL A 78 -5.94 8.21 6.04
C VAL A 78 -5.38 8.85 7.29
N VAL A 79 -5.08 10.15 7.25
CA VAL A 79 -4.46 10.86 8.37
C VAL A 79 -5.23 10.60 9.68
N GLY A 80 -4.61 9.84 10.59
CA GLY A 80 -5.12 9.52 11.91
C GLY A 80 -6.04 8.30 12.01
N ILE A 81 -6.46 7.67 10.91
CA ILE A 81 -7.32 6.46 10.91
C ILE A 81 -7.02 5.58 9.69
N ASP A 82 -6.72 4.31 9.93
CA ASP A 82 -6.58 3.31 8.85
C ASP A 82 -7.90 2.58 8.59
N ASN A 83 -8.31 2.56 7.33
CA ASN A 83 -9.54 1.90 6.91
C ASN A 83 -9.24 0.54 6.26
N ARG A 84 -9.72 -0.55 6.87
CA ARG A 84 -9.64 -1.89 6.26
C ARG A 84 -10.54 -1.95 5.02
N ILE A 85 -9.94 -2.24 3.86
CA ILE A 85 -10.66 -2.36 2.59
C ILE A 85 -11.16 -3.78 2.38
N GLY A 86 -10.31 -4.77 2.66
CA GLY A 86 -10.65 -6.18 2.51
C GLY A 86 -9.44 -7.08 2.70
N SER A 87 -9.65 -8.39 2.68
CA SER A 87 -8.58 -9.37 2.85
C SER A 87 -8.74 -10.56 1.92
N GLY A 88 -7.64 -11.21 1.58
CA GLY A 88 -7.57 -12.49 0.91
C GLY A 88 -6.53 -13.40 1.55
N TYR A 89 -6.36 -14.59 0.98
CA TYR A 89 -5.32 -15.53 1.38
C TYR A 89 -4.35 -15.73 0.22
N ALA A 90 -3.06 -15.86 0.55
CA ALA A 90 -2.00 -16.17 -0.40
C ALA A 90 -1.26 -17.43 0.07
N TRP A 91 -0.78 -18.21 -0.89
CA TRP A 91 0.05 -19.37 -0.63
C TRP A 91 1.40 -18.93 -0.06
N ARG A 92 1.86 -19.62 0.99
CA ARG A 92 3.20 -19.46 1.56
C ARG A 92 4.30 -19.89 0.59
N LYS A 93 3.96 -20.76 -0.38
CA LYS A 93 4.83 -21.20 -1.47
C LYS A 93 4.06 -21.18 -2.80
N GLY A 94 4.57 -20.47 -3.80
CA GLY A 94 3.96 -20.31 -5.11
C GLY A 94 3.21 -18.99 -5.29
N ALA A 95 2.50 -18.88 -6.41
CA ALA A 95 1.85 -17.65 -6.86
C ALA A 95 0.42 -17.50 -6.32
N SER A 96 0.01 -16.28 -6.02
CA SER A 96 -1.35 -15.91 -5.61
C SER A 96 -1.70 -14.54 -6.19
N THR A 97 -2.98 -14.32 -6.50
CA THR A 97 -3.49 -13.00 -6.89
C THR A 97 -4.69 -12.67 -6.05
N ILE A 98 -4.68 -11.48 -5.46
CA ILE A 98 -5.78 -10.94 -4.66
C ILE A 98 -6.20 -9.62 -5.30
N ASN A 99 -7.50 -9.47 -5.52
CA ASN A 99 -8.08 -8.32 -6.20
C ASN A 99 -9.03 -7.58 -5.25
N TRP A 100 -8.91 -6.25 -5.20
CA TRP A 100 -9.84 -5.36 -4.53
C TRP A 100 -10.39 -4.37 -5.55
N SER A 101 -11.71 -4.35 -5.73
CA SER A 101 -12.39 -3.49 -6.71
C SER A 101 -13.07 -2.30 -6.02
N ASN A 102 -13.28 -1.22 -6.77
CA ASN A 102 -13.95 0.00 -6.29
C ASN A 102 -13.33 0.59 -5.02
N VAL A 103 -12.01 0.46 -4.87
CA VAL A 103 -11.29 0.99 -3.72
C VAL A 103 -11.12 2.49 -3.86
N GLY A 104 -10.85 3.00 -5.07
CA GLY A 104 -10.63 4.42 -5.36
C GLY A 104 -9.21 4.90 -5.12
N SER A 105 -8.90 6.13 -5.54
CA SER A 105 -7.56 6.69 -5.33
C SER A 105 -7.22 6.87 -3.84
N GLY A 106 -5.96 6.67 -3.45
CA GLY A 106 -5.51 6.89 -2.08
C GLY A 106 -4.17 6.25 -1.77
N THR A 107 -3.73 6.41 -0.53
CA THR A 107 -2.55 5.72 0.01
C THR A 107 -2.95 4.41 0.66
N TYR A 108 -2.24 3.34 0.34
CA TYR A 108 -2.56 1.99 0.78
C TYR A 108 -1.32 1.24 1.25
N TYR A 109 -1.52 0.27 2.13
CA TYR A 109 -0.50 -0.71 2.50
C TYR A 109 -1.12 -2.10 2.64
N LEU A 110 -0.26 -3.11 2.61
CA LEU A 110 -0.64 -4.50 2.84
C LEU A 110 -0.19 -4.94 4.23
N ASP A 111 -1.07 -5.64 4.92
CA ASP A 111 -0.82 -6.31 6.19
C ASP A 111 -0.79 -7.82 5.95
N PHE A 112 0.33 -8.46 6.29
CA PHE A 112 0.59 -9.88 6.09
C PHE A 112 0.56 -10.58 7.45
N LEU A 113 -0.34 -11.55 7.61
CA LEU A 113 -0.48 -12.29 8.86
C LEU A 113 -0.51 -13.78 8.60
N LYS A 114 0.26 -14.55 9.37
CA LYS A 114 0.20 -16.01 9.41
C LYS A 114 0.28 -16.50 10.84
N ALA A 115 0.08 -17.79 11.06
CA ALA A 115 0.32 -18.40 12.36
C ALA A 115 1.81 -18.30 12.77
N ASP A 116 2.06 -18.17 14.07
CA ASP A 116 3.41 -18.14 14.63
C ASP A 116 3.95 -19.57 14.77
N ASP A 117 4.41 -20.12 13.65
CA ASP A 117 4.92 -21.49 13.55
C ASP A 117 6.42 -21.56 13.25
N GLY A 118 7.16 -20.48 13.52
CA GLY A 118 8.61 -20.50 13.37
C GLY A 118 9.12 -20.26 11.94
N ILE A 119 8.28 -20.48 10.92
CA ILE A 119 8.70 -20.50 9.50
C ILE A 119 8.65 -19.09 8.91
N TYR A 120 9.65 -18.74 8.09
CA TYR A 120 9.65 -17.52 7.29
C TYR A 120 8.94 -17.74 5.96
N VAL A 121 8.18 -16.72 5.54
CA VAL A 121 7.70 -16.58 4.16
C VAL A 121 8.47 -15.44 3.53
N THR A 122 9.12 -15.71 2.40
CA THR A 122 9.86 -14.72 1.63
C THR A 122 9.23 -14.53 0.25
N ASN A 123 9.49 -13.40 -0.37
CA ASN A 123 9.28 -13.30 -1.80
C ASN A 123 10.28 -14.19 -2.56
N ALA A 124 9.81 -14.94 -3.57
CA ALA A 124 10.63 -15.93 -4.27
C ALA A 124 11.68 -15.29 -5.20
N ASP A 125 11.31 -14.27 -6.00
CA ASP A 125 12.18 -13.75 -7.08
C ASP A 125 11.87 -12.28 -7.50
N ASP A 126 11.52 -11.38 -6.57
CA ASP A 126 11.15 -9.97 -6.86
C ASP A 126 9.98 -9.77 -7.86
N THR A 127 9.24 -10.84 -8.16
CA THR A 127 8.12 -10.85 -9.10
C THR A 127 6.80 -10.37 -8.48
N SER A 128 6.75 -10.25 -7.15
CA SER A 128 5.55 -9.78 -6.45
C SER A 128 5.33 -8.30 -6.68
N LYS A 129 4.08 -7.92 -6.89
CA LYS A 129 3.73 -6.53 -7.17
C LYS A 129 2.33 -6.17 -6.66
N MET A 130 2.16 -4.91 -6.31
CA MET A 130 0.88 -4.28 -6.04
C MET A 130 0.61 -3.26 -7.14
N SER A 131 -0.55 -3.30 -7.80
CA SER A 131 -0.80 -2.51 -9.00
C SER A 131 -2.26 -2.16 -9.20
N ASN A 132 -2.54 -1.11 -9.97
CA ASN A 132 -3.85 -0.86 -10.54
C ASN A 132 -4.23 -1.96 -11.54
N TYR A 133 -5.53 -2.19 -11.75
CA TYR A 133 -6.05 -3.03 -12.84
C TYR A 133 -7.44 -2.60 -13.31
#